data_AF-A0A6P8C956-F1
#
_entry.id   AF-A0A6P8C956-F1
#
_cell.length_a   1.000
_cell.length_b   1.000
_cell.length_c   1.000
_cell.angle_alpha   90.00
_cell.angle_beta   90.00
_cell.angle_gamma   90.00
#
_symmetry.space_group_name_H-M   'P 1'
#
loop_
_entity.id
_entity.type
_entity.pdbx_description
1 polymer ?
#
loop_
_entity_poly.entity_id
_entity_poly.type
_entity_poly.pdbx_seq_one_letter_code
_entity_poly.pdbx_strand_id
1 'polypeptide(L)'
;MSKSLGNVIEPMEVMSGVTLEGLHKRLEEGNLHSRERIIAKAGLARDFPNGIPECGADALRFALLSYTTKSEKINLDISRVVGYRRWCDKARSAVRFARSKLGGEYIPPEILALETMPFGCEWILSLLNRAIVKTVASLNSYEFSDATKAVYSWWQQLSEVIIVAIKPYYVGDDIFVPERTAAQFVLWLCLDYGLRMLHPFMPFVSEELWHRFPSLEGVERNESIMTSDYPSPVEVTFGLTETLAIKSSSYSYYNNTLQVQIEVVNMNSFQFD
;
A
#
# COMPACT_ATOMS: atom_id res chain seq x y z
N MET A 1 29.29 -5.40 1.13
CA MET A 1 29.46 -6.82 0.75
C MET A 1 30.56 -6.91 -0.31
N SER A 2 31.43 -7.91 -0.26
CA SER A 2 32.50 -8.13 -1.24
C SER A 2 32.64 -9.60 -1.60
N LYS A 3 32.71 -9.89 -2.91
CA LYS A 3 32.96 -11.25 -3.41
C LYS A 3 34.28 -11.81 -2.91
N SER A 4 35.31 -10.97 -2.74
CA SER A 4 36.62 -11.38 -2.24
C SER A 4 36.62 -11.82 -0.77
N LEU A 5 35.62 -11.42 0.01
CA LEU A 5 35.50 -11.74 1.44
C LEU A 5 34.44 -12.83 1.71
N GLY A 6 33.77 -13.34 0.67
CA GLY A 6 32.71 -14.34 0.83
C GLY A 6 31.44 -13.88 1.56
N ASN A 7 31.33 -12.60 1.94
CA ASN A 7 30.18 -12.05 2.68
C ASN A 7 29.08 -11.47 1.78
N VAL A 8 29.00 -11.92 0.53
CA VAL A 8 27.92 -11.54 -0.38
C VAL A 8 26.71 -12.41 -0.07
N ILE A 9 25.56 -11.76 0.11
CA ILE A 9 24.24 -12.39 0.09
C ILE A 9 23.63 -12.10 -1.28
N GLU A 10 23.19 -13.14 -1.97
CA GLU A 10 22.58 -13.01 -3.29
C GLU A 10 21.09 -12.68 -3.18
N PRO A 11 20.52 -11.87 -4.09
CA PRO A 11 19.09 -11.57 -4.06
C PRO A 11 18.20 -12.82 -4.08
N MET A 12 18.61 -13.86 -4.82
CA MET A 12 17.87 -15.13 -4.89
C MET A 12 17.86 -15.88 -3.56
N GLU A 13 18.94 -15.83 -2.78
CA GLU A 13 19.00 -16.41 -1.43
C GLU A 13 17.97 -15.77 -0.48
N VAL A 14 17.69 -14.47 -0.67
CA VAL A 14 16.67 -13.75 0.10
C VAL A 14 15.26 -14.00 -0.46
N MET A 15 15.12 -14.00 -1.78
CA MET A 15 13.82 -14.16 -2.44
C MET A 15 13.26 -15.56 -2.26
N SER A 16 14.05 -16.60 -2.49
CA SER A 16 13.66 -18.01 -2.45
C SER A 16 14.03 -18.71 -1.14
N GLY A 17 14.79 -18.06 -0.26
CA GLY A 17 15.34 -18.67 0.94
C GLY A 17 16.52 -19.60 0.63
N VAL A 18 17.33 -19.86 1.65
CA VAL A 18 18.48 -20.79 1.55
C VAL A 18 18.85 -21.31 2.94
N THR A 19 19.22 -22.59 3.05
CA THR A 19 19.69 -23.14 4.32
C THR A 19 21.13 -22.72 4.61
N LEU A 20 21.60 -22.90 5.85
CA LEU A 20 23.00 -22.63 6.19
C LEU A 20 23.96 -23.51 5.36
N GLU A 21 23.60 -24.77 5.13
CA GLU A 21 24.38 -25.68 4.27
C GLU A 21 24.40 -25.19 2.83
N GLY A 22 23.28 -24.67 2.31
CA GLY A 22 23.21 -24.05 0.99
C GLY A 22 24.16 -22.86 0.86
N LEU A 23 24.17 -21.97 1.86
CA LEU A 23 25.11 -20.84 1.94
C LEU A 23 26.58 -21.31 1.95
N HIS A 24 26.87 -22.36 2.71
CA HIS A 24 28.22 -22.94 2.78
C HIS A 24 28.65 -23.60 1.47
N LYS A 25 27.73 -24.30 0.79
CA LYS A 25 27.98 -24.96 -0.49
C LYS A 25 28.32 -23.94 -1.58
N ARG A 26 27.62 -22.81 -1.64
CA ARG A 26 27.96 -21.70 -2.56
C ARG A 26 29.39 -21.20 -2.36
N LEU A 27 29.83 -21.08 -1.10
CA LEU A 27 31.21 -20.68 -0.80
C LEU A 27 32.26 -21.73 -1.23
N GLU A 28 31.88 -23.00 -1.33
CA GLU A 28 32.76 -24.07 -1.79
C GLU A 28 32.90 -24.09 -3.31
N GLU A 29 31.81 -23.86 -4.03
CA GLU A 29 31.75 -23.77 -5.49
C GLU A 29 32.39 -22.48 -6.03
N GLY A 30 32.49 -21.44 -5.19
CA GLY A 30 33.11 -20.17 -5.54
C GLY A 30 34.65 -20.19 -5.53
N ASN A 31 35.24 -19.22 -6.23
CA ASN A 31 36.69 -19.00 -6.33
C ASN A 31 37.34 -18.35 -5.09
N LEU A 32 36.78 -18.59 -3.90
CA LEU A 32 37.27 -18.00 -2.65
C LEU A 32 38.46 -18.77 -2.09
N HIS A 33 39.52 -18.07 -1.69
CA HIS A 33 40.70 -18.68 -1.07
C HIS A 33 40.33 -19.46 0.20
N SER A 34 40.99 -20.59 0.45
CA SER A 34 40.67 -21.52 1.55
C SER A 34 40.58 -20.86 2.93
N ARG A 35 41.52 -19.94 3.24
CA ARG A 35 41.51 -19.16 4.49
C ARG A 35 40.26 -18.27 4.62
N GLU A 36 39.94 -17.51 3.58
CA GLU A 36 38.75 -16.63 3.57
C GLU A 36 37.46 -17.43 3.64
N ARG A 37 37.43 -18.62 3.04
CA ARG A 37 36.29 -19.54 3.09
C ARG A 37 35.93 -19.96 4.52
N ILE A 38 36.92 -20.25 5.36
CA ILE A 38 36.70 -20.61 6.77
C ILE A 38 36.09 -19.43 7.52
N ILE A 39 36.62 -18.23 7.31
CA ILE A 39 36.14 -16.99 7.94
C ILE A 39 34.71 -16.68 7.49
N ALA A 40 34.44 -16.76 6.19
CA ALA A 40 33.13 -16.49 5.61
C ALA A 40 32.07 -17.49 6.10
N LYS A 41 32.39 -18.80 6.16
CA LYS A 41 31.47 -19.82 6.71
C LYS A 41 31.11 -19.54 8.17
N ALA A 42 32.10 -19.19 9.00
CA ALA A 42 31.87 -18.84 10.41
C ALA A 42 31.02 -17.56 10.55
N GLY A 43 31.27 -16.55 9.71
CA GLY A 43 30.46 -15.34 9.65
C GLY A 43 29.00 -15.62 9.29
N LEU A 44 28.77 -16.39 8.21
CA LEU A 44 27.42 -16.77 7.78
C LEU A 44 26.69 -17.63 8.83
N ALA A 45 27.38 -18.54 9.52
CA ALA A 45 26.78 -19.35 10.59
C ALA A 45 26.40 -18.50 11.82
N ARG A 46 27.15 -17.44 12.11
CA ARG A 46 26.82 -16.50 13.18
C ARG A 46 25.63 -15.61 12.81
N ASP A 47 25.63 -15.07 11.59
CA ASP A 47 24.65 -14.09 11.16
C ASP A 47 23.32 -14.77 10.72
N PHE A 48 23.41 -16.00 10.18
CA PHE A 48 22.29 -16.79 9.67
C PHE A 48 22.36 -18.26 10.15
N PRO A 49 22.24 -18.52 11.47
CA PRO A 49 22.40 -19.86 12.03
C PRO A 49 21.43 -20.90 11.47
N ASN A 50 20.24 -20.46 11.03
CA ASN A 50 19.22 -21.32 10.42
C ASN A 50 19.09 -21.08 8.91
N GLY A 51 20.05 -20.39 8.29
CA GLY A 51 19.94 -19.88 6.93
C GLY A 51 19.08 -18.62 6.82
N ILE A 52 18.72 -18.28 5.58
CA ILE A 52 17.87 -17.13 5.24
C ILE A 52 16.48 -17.64 4.88
N PRO A 53 15.42 -17.18 5.57
CA PRO A 53 14.06 -17.57 5.22
C PRO A 53 13.61 -16.94 3.89
N GLU A 54 12.69 -17.61 3.21
CA GLU A 54 12.08 -17.11 1.98
C GLU A 54 11.29 -15.81 2.24
N CYS A 55 11.72 -14.72 1.59
CA CYS A 55 11.09 -13.41 1.75
C CYS A 55 10.31 -12.92 0.51
N GLY A 56 10.56 -13.48 -0.67
CA GLY A 56 9.97 -13.03 -1.93
C GLY A 56 10.51 -11.69 -2.44
N ALA A 57 10.20 -11.40 -3.71
CA ALA A 57 10.69 -10.22 -4.43
C ALA A 57 10.22 -8.89 -3.80
N ASP A 58 8.94 -8.80 -3.46
CA ASP A 58 8.32 -7.56 -2.98
C ASP A 58 8.87 -7.11 -1.64
N ALA A 59 9.09 -8.04 -0.71
CA ALA A 59 9.66 -7.71 0.59
C ALA A 59 11.09 -7.16 0.44
N LEU A 60 11.89 -7.77 -0.44
CA LEU A 60 13.25 -7.32 -0.74
C LEU A 60 13.23 -5.94 -1.42
N ARG A 61 12.39 -5.76 -2.44
CA ARG A 61 12.24 -4.48 -3.15
C ARG A 61 11.82 -3.36 -2.21
N PHE A 62 10.82 -3.60 -1.37
CA PHE A 62 10.35 -2.62 -0.39
C PHE A 62 11.44 -2.27 0.63
N ALA A 63 12.19 -3.27 1.11
CA ALA A 63 13.30 -3.04 2.03
C ALA A 63 14.35 -2.12 1.41
N LEU A 64 14.82 -2.44 0.20
CA LEU A 64 15.84 -1.65 -0.50
C LEU A 64 15.38 -0.21 -0.74
N LEU A 65 14.14 -0.02 -1.20
CA LEU A 65 13.55 1.31 -1.39
C LEU A 65 13.48 2.09 -0.06
N SER A 66 13.20 1.42 1.05
CA SER A 66 13.16 2.07 2.37
C SER A 66 14.53 2.57 2.87
N TYR A 67 15.63 2.00 2.36
CA TYR A 67 17.01 2.40 2.69
C TYR A 67 17.54 3.56 1.85
N THR A 68 16.81 4.02 0.83
CA THR A 68 17.25 5.08 -0.10
C THR A 68 17.33 6.49 0.52
N THR A 69 17.49 6.60 1.84
CA THR A 69 17.92 7.86 2.43
C THR A 69 19.28 8.25 1.85
N LYS A 70 19.66 9.53 1.92
CA LYS A 70 20.87 10.13 1.31
C LYS A 70 22.23 9.58 1.81
N SER A 71 22.28 8.36 2.33
CA SER A 71 23.49 7.62 2.70
C SER A 71 24.07 6.90 1.49
N GLU A 72 25.37 7.08 1.26
CA GLU A 72 26.13 6.33 0.23
C GLU A 72 26.22 4.82 0.53
N LYS A 73 26.01 4.41 1.79
CA LYS A 73 26.14 3.01 2.23
C LYS A 73 24.83 2.49 2.78
N ILE A 74 24.35 1.38 2.21
CA ILE A 74 23.21 0.62 2.70
C ILE A 74 23.72 -0.57 3.50
N ASN A 75 23.36 -0.61 4.78
CA ASN A 75 23.52 -1.80 5.61
C ASN A 75 22.22 -2.60 5.58
N LEU A 76 22.14 -3.59 4.67
CA LEU A 76 20.94 -4.41 4.50
C LEU A 76 20.79 -5.37 5.68
N ASP A 77 19.73 -5.19 6.46
CA ASP A 77 19.32 -6.12 7.50
C ASP A 77 18.24 -7.07 6.95
N ILE A 78 18.59 -8.35 6.83
CA ILE A 78 17.66 -9.39 6.36
C ILE A 78 16.47 -9.54 7.30
N SER A 79 16.63 -9.28 8.60
CA SER A 79 15.52 -9.31 9.57
C SER A 79 14.43 -8.30 9.20
N ARG A 80 14.83 -7.14 8.66
CA ARG A 80 13.88 -6.13 8.16
C ARG A 80 13.14 -6.60 6.92
N VAL A 81 13.81 -7.31 6.01
CA VAL A 81 13.17 -7.93 4.84
C VAL A 81 12.13 -8.97 5.27
N VAL A 82 12.46 -9.82 6.25
CA VAL A 82 11.51 -10.76 6.86
C VAL A 82 10.32 -10.04 7.48
N GLY A 83 10.56 -8.89 8.13
CA GLY A 83 9.50 -8.01 8.63
C GLY A 83 8.54 -7.56 7.53
N TYR A 84 9.06 -7.16 6.37
CA TYR A 84 8.22 -6.77 5.22
C TYR A 84 7.48 -7.97 4.60
N ARG A 85 8.07 -9.17 4.57
CA ARG A 85 7.37 -10.40 4.16
C ARG A 85 6.15 -10.69 5.04
N ARG A 86 6.28 -10.52 6.36
CA ARG A 86 5.16 -10.66 7.32
C ARG A 86 4.14 -9.55 7.14
N TRP A 87 4.58 -8.34 6.82
CA TRP A 87 3.68 -7.23 6.50
C TRP A 87 2.84 -7.51 5.24
N CYS A 88 3.38 -8.17 4.21
CA CYS A 88 2.56 -8.63 3.08
C CYS A 88 1.42 -9.56 3.53
N ASP A 89 1.65 -10.45 4.50
CA ASP A 89 0.57 -11.31 5.05
C ASP A 89 -0.50 -10.50 5.79
N LYS A 90 -0.11 -9.39 6.43
CA LYS A 90 -1.05 -8.44 7.05
C LYS A 90 -1.92 -7.77 5.97
N ALA A 91 -1.32 -7.31 4.87
CA ALA A 91 -2.07 -6.76 3.73
C ALA A 91 -3.06 -7.78 3.14
N ARG A 92 -2.63 -9.03 2.93
CA ARG A 92 -3.52 -10.13 2.50
C ARG A 92 -4.67 -10.36 3.48
N SER A 93 -4.41 -10.26 4.78
CA SER A 93 -5.44 -10.45 5.81
C SER A 93 -6.43 -9.29 5.86
N ALA A 94 -5.98 -8.05 5.69
CA ALA A 94 -6.84 -6.87 5.56
C ALA A 94 -7.77 -6.99 4.34
N VAL A 95 -7.24 -7.41 3.20
CA VAL A 95 -8.02 -7.67 1.97
C VAL A 95 -9.06 -8.78 2.18
N ARG A 96 -8.67 -9.90 2.81
CA ARG A 96 -9.61 -10.99 3.14
C ARG A 96 -10.74 -10.53 4.05
N PHE A 97 -10.42 -9.73 5.07
CA PHE A 97 -11.42 -9.15 5.96
C PHE A 97 -12.38 -8.23 5.19
N ALA A 98 -11.85 -7.33 4.36
CA ALA A 98 -12.69 -6.42 3.62
C ALA A 98 -13.62 -7.15 2.65
N ARG A 99 -13.12 -8.16 1.94
CA ARG A 99 -13.95 -8.98 1.05
C ARG A 99 -15.10 -9.67 1.78
N SER A 100 -14.89 -10.13 3.01
CA SER A 100 -15.99 -10.73 3.81
C SER A 100 -17.02 -9.70 4.28
N LYS A 101 -16.69 -8.41 4.28
CA LYS A 101 -17.58 -7.30 4.63
C LYS A 101 -18.26 -6.64 3.44
N LEU A 102 -17.63 -6.66 2.28
CA LEU A 102 -18.26 -6.23 1.03
C LEU A 102 -19.31 -7.26 0.59
N GLY A 103 -18.97 -8.55 0.60
CA GLY A 103 -19.81 -9.60 0.04
C GLY A 103 -19.48 -9.90 -1.42
N GLY A 104 -19.91 -11.05 -1.94
CA GLY A 104 -19.53 -11.54 -3.27
C GLY A 104 -20.18 -10.77 -4.44
N GLU A 105 -21.33 -10.15 -4.19
CA GLU A 105 -22.12 -9.40 -5.18
C GLU A 105 -22.00 -7.88 -4.98
N TYR A 106 -21.05 -7.43 -4.14
CA TYR A 106 -20.89 -6.01 -3.88
C TYR A 106 -20.42 -5.29 -5.15
N ILE A 107 -21.21 -4.34 -5.58
CA ILE A 107 -20.88 -3.42 -6.66
C ILE A 107 -20.75 -2.04 -6.01
N PRO A 108 -19.55 -1.43 -6.03
CA PRO A 108 -19.38 -0.08 -5.50
C PRO A 108 -20.11 0.92 -6.41
N PRO A 109 -20.92 1.82 -5.84
CA PRO A 109 -21.62 2.84 -6.61
C PRO A 109 -20.65 3.82 -7.28
N GLU A 110 -21.00 4.30 -8.47
CA GLU A 110 -20.21 5.32 -9.19
C GLU A 110 -20.20 6.66 -8.45
N ILE A 111 -21.35 7.05 -7.88
CA ILE A 111 -21.53 8.32 -7.17
C ILE A 111 -21.90 8.05 -5.72
N LEU A 112 -21.23 8.77 -4.82
CA LEU A 112 -21.50 8.72 -3.40
C LEU A 112 -22.17 10.00 -2.94
N ALA A 113 -23.30 9.86 -2.24
CA ALA A 113 -23.96 10.97 -1.56
C ALA A 113 -23.15 11.34 -0.30
N LEU A 114 -22.29 12.36 -0.42
CA LEU A 114 -21.46 12.85 0.69
C LEU A 114 -22.31 13.51 1.79
N GLU A 115 -23.45 14.11 1.45
CA GLU A 115 -24.34 14.80 2.39
C GLU A 115 -24.93 13.87 3.46
N THR A 116 -24.98 12.57 3.18
CA THR A 116 -25.50 11.54 4.09
C THR A 116 -24.39 10.67 4.67
N MET A 117 -23.11 11.04 4.48
CA MET A 117 -21.99 10.23 4.93
C MET A 117 -21.79 10.31 6.45
N PRO A 118 -21.56 9.18 7.14
CA PRO A 118 -21.21 9.22 8.56
C PRO A 118 -19.87 9.93 8.77
N PHE A 119 -19.77 10.74 9.82
CA PHE A 119 -18.54 11.44 10.20
C PHE A 119 -17.30 10.53 10.26
N GLY A 120 -17.46 9.28 10.75
CA GLY A 120 -16.38 8.31 10.78
C GLY A 120 -15.83 7.95 9.39
N CYS A 121 -16.70 7.88 8.38
CA CYS A 121 -16.34 7.62 7.00
C CYS A 121 -15.61 8.83 6.37
N GLU A 122 -16.08 10.05 6.62
CA GLU A 122 -15.40 11.29 6.17
C GLU A 122 -13.99 11.40 6.75
N TRP A 123 -13.85 11.10 8.04
CA TRP A 123 -12.56 11.09 8.72
C TRP A 123 -11.59 10.06 8.09
N ILE A 124 -12.07 8.86 7.75
CA ILE A 124 -11.28 7.84 7.06
C ILE A 124 -10.82 8.34 5.68
N LEU A 125 -11.70 8.97 4.90
CA LEU A 125 -11.33 9.56 3.61
C LEU A 125 -10.29 10.67 3.75
N SER A 126 -10.37 11.48 4.81
CA SER A 126 -9.33 12.48 5.12
C SER A 126 -7.96 11.86 5.41
N LEU A 127 -7.92 10.69 6.05
CA LEU A 127 -6.69 9.94 6.31
C LEU A 127 -6.11 9.38 5.01
N LEU A 128 -6.97 8.81 4.15
CA LEU A 128 -6.60 8.31 2.84
C LEU A 128 -5.98 9.42 1.98
N ASN A 129 -6.64 10.58 1.89
CA ASN A 129 -6.15 11.70 1.11
C ASN A 129 -4.78 12.20 1.63
N ARG A 130 -4.60 12.28 2.95
CA ARG A 130 -3.28 12.62 3.54
C ARG A 130 -2.19 11.62 3.15
N ALA A 131 -2.51 10.32 3.13
CA ALA A 131 -1.57 9.30 2.68
C ALA A 131 -1.21 9.45 1.19
N ILE A 132 -2.20 9.74 0.34
CA ILE A 132 -2.01 9.98 -1.10
C ILE A 132 -1.12 11.21 -1.31
N VAL A 133 -1.47 12.36 -0.72
CA VAL A 133 -0.67 13.61 -0.79
C VAL A 133 0.79 13.33 -0.45
N LYS A 134 1.03 12.68 0.69
CA LYS A 134 2.39 12.42 1.16
C LYS A 134 3.15 11.46 0.23
N THR A 135 2.50 10.41 -0.24
CA THR A 135 3.11 9.40 -1.12
C THR A 135 3.46 10.00 -2.46
N VAL A 136 2.52 10.72 -3.08
CA VAL A 136 2.69 11.38 -4.39
C VAL A 136 3.78 12.45 -4.31
N ALA A 137 3.75 13.32 -3.29
CA ALA A 137 4.78 14.35 -3.13
C ALA A 137 6.19 13.75 -2.96
N SER A 138 6.30 12.65 -2.21
CA SER A 138 7.58 11.95 -1.99
C SER A 138 8.09 11.31 -3.29
N LEU A 139 7.20 10.67 -4.06
CA LEU A 139 7.55 10.08 -5.37
C LEU A 139 7.98 11.14 -6.38
N ASN A 140 7.25 12.26 -6.47
CA ASN A 140 7.59 13.38 -7.36
C ASN A 140 8.93 14.03 -7.00
N SER A 141 9.32 13.97 -5.72
CA SER A 141 10.60 14.48 -5.23
C SER A 141 11.73 13.44 -5.27
N TYR A 142 11.48 12.24 -5.81
CA TYR A 142 12.40 11.10 -5.81
C TYR A 142 12.86 10.64 -4.41
N GLU A 143 12.11 10.99 -3.36
CA GLU A 143 12.38 10.60 -1.97
C GLU A 143 11.71 9.25 -1.66
N PHE A 144 12.19 8.17 -2.28
CA PHE A 144 11.56 6.84 -2.19
C PHE A 144 11.49 6.29 -0.76
N SER A 145 12.46 6.59 0.09
CA SER A 145 12.42 6.21 1.51
C SER A 145 11.21 6.84 2.21
N ASP A 146 10.88 8.09 1.92
CA ASP A 146 9.72 8.76 2.54
C ASP A 146 8.40 8.28 1.93
N ALA A 147 8.38 7.97 0.64
CA ALA A 147 7.24 7.34 -0.02
C ALA A 147 6.93 5.95 0.60
N THR A 148 7.94 5.10 0.80
CA THR A 148 7.75 3.80 1.48
C THR A 148 7.23 3.96 2.90
N LYS A 149 7.71 4.93 3.67
CA LYS A 149 7.20 5.22 5.03
C LYS A 149 5.73 5.66 5.00
N ALA A 150 5.34 6.49 4.04
CA ALA A 150 3.97 6.97 3.89
C ALA A 150 3.01 5.81 3.59
N VAL A 151 3.34 4.99 2.59
CA VAL A 151 2.54 3.80 2.22
C VAL A 151 2.51 2.78 3.35
N TYR A 152 3.65 2.50 4.00
CA TYR A 152 3.68 1.59 5.14
C TYR A 152 2.76 2.07 6.27
N SER A 153 2.84 3.36 6.63
CA SER A 153 2.01 3.97 7.66
C SER A 153 0.52 3.91 7.32
N TRP A 154 0.16 4.12 6.05
CA TRP A 154 -1.23 3.96 5.58
C TRP A 154 -1.77 2.55 5.86
N TRP A 155 -1.01 1.51 5.48
CA TRP A 155 -1.45 0.12 5.69
C TRP A 155 -1.51 -0.29 7.17
N GLN A 156 -0.67 0.30 8.03
CA GLN A 156 -0.80 0.12 9.49
C GLN A 156 -2.09 0.75 9.99
N GLN A 157 -2.36 2.01 9.63
CA GLN A 157 -3.60 2.70 9.99
C GLN A 157 -4.85 1.97 9.48
N LEU A 158 -4.82 1.47 8.25
CA LEU A 158 -5.90 0.68 7.67
C LEU A 158 -6.20 -0.57 8.50
N SER A 159 -5.15 -1.32 8.84
CA SER A 159 -5.29 -2.62 9.50
C SER A 159 -5.64 -2.52 10.99
N GLU A 160 -5.10 -1.51 11.68
CA GLU A 160 -5.19 -1.40 13.14
C GLU A 160 -6.31 -0.46 13.60
N VAL A 161 -6.59 0.59 12.82
CA VAL A 161 -7.52 1.65 13.22
C VAL A 161 -8.78 1.59 12.37
N ILE A 162 -8.65 1.71 11.05
CA ILE A 162 -9.80 1.84 10.14
C ILE A 162 -10.67 0.58 10.17
N ILE A 163 -10.06 -0.60 9.99
CA ILE A 163 -10.78 -1.88 10.05
C ILE A 163 -11.52 -2.05 11.38
N VAL A 164 -10.96 -1.56 12.49
CA VAL A 164 -11.62 -1.63 13.80
C VAL A 164 -12.77 -0.62 13.89
N ALA A 165 -12.57 0.60 13.39
CA ALA A 165 -13.56 1.67 13.38
C ALA A 165 -14.82 1.33 12.56
N ILE A 166 -14.69 0.54 11.48
CA ILE A 166 -15.83 0.16 10.64
C ILE A 166 -16.63 -1.04 11.18
N LYS A 167 -16.08 -1.85 12.10
CA LYS A 167 -16.75 -3.06 12.62
C LYS A 167 -18.15 -2.80 13.20
N PRO A 168 -18.40 -1.73 13.98
CA PRO A 168 -19.72 -1.46 14.56
C PRO A 168 -20.86 -1.37 13.53
N TYR A 169 -20.61 -0.89 12.31
CA TYR A 169 -21.62 -0.81 11.25
C TYR A 169 -22.14 -2.17 10.76
N TYR A 170 -21.45 -3.25 11.13
CA TYR A 170 -21.81 -4.63 10.80
C TYR A 170 -22.40 -5.39 11.99
N VAL A 171 -22.75 -4.70 13.10
CA VAL A 171 -23.39 -5.30 14.27
C VAL A 171 -24.89 -5.04 14.22
N GLY A 172 -25.69 -6.12 14.20
CA GLY A 172 -27.16 -6.06 14.08
C GLY A 172 -27.61 -5.82 12.64
N ASP A 173 -28.55 -6.63 12.14
CA ASP A 173 -28.82 -6.67 10.71
C ASP A 173 -29.47 -5.39 10.16
N ASP A 174 -30.25 -4.65 10.97
CA ASP A 174 -31.13 -3.56 10.48
C ASP A 174 -30.87 -2.15 11.05
N ILE A 175 -29.91 -1.96 11.96
CA ILE A 175 -29.78 -0.69 12.71
C ILE A 175 -29.01 0.40 11.93
N PHE A 176 -28.07 0.01 11.08
CA PHE A 176 -27.09 0.90 10.44
C PHE A 176 -27.03 0.72 8.91
N VAL A 177 -28.16 0.45 8.26
CA VAL A 177 -28.17 0.08 6.84
C VAL A 177 -27.53 1.17 5.95
N PRO A 178 -27.90 2.46 6.04
CA PRO A 178 -27.25 3.52 5.26
C PRO A 178 -25.76 3.70 5.58
N GLU A 179 -25.39 3.66 6.86
CA GLU A 179 -24.01 3.84 7.32
C GLU A 179 -23.12 2.66 6.93
N ARG A 180 -23.69 1.45 6.86
CA ARG A 180 -23.00 0.25 6.37
C ARG A 180 -22.65 0.39 4.91
N THR A 181 -23.55 0.88 4.07
CA THR A 181 -23.27 1.10 2.64
C THR A 181 -22.14 2.12 2.46
N ALA A 182 -22.17 3.23 3.21
CA ALA A 182 -21.08 4.21 3.21
C ALA A 182 -19.74 3.61 3.68
N ALA A 183 -19.76 2.83 4.76
CA ALA A 183 -18.57 2.16 5.29
C ALA A 183 -17.99 1.12 4.33
N GLN A 184 -18.84 0.36 3.62
CA GLN A 184 -18.43 -0.59 2.58
C GLN A 184 -17.72 0.14 1.44
N PHE A 185 -18.31 1.24 0.96
CA PHE A 185 -17.72 2.04 -0.11
C PHE A 185 -16.37 2.63 0.30
N VAL A 186 -16.28 3.24 1.48
CA VAL A 186 -15.04 3.81 2.00
C VAL A 186 -13.97 2.72 2.19
N LEU A 187 -14.35 1.54 2.69
CA LEU A 187 -13.43 0.41 2.82
C LEU A 187 -12.90 -0.05 1.46
N TRP A 188 -13.77 -0.16 0.45
CA TRP A 188 -13.39 -0.48 -0.92
C TRP A 188 -12.41 0.56 -1.47
N LEU A 189 -12.71 1.86 -1.33
CA LEU A 189 -11.85 2.97 -1.76
C LEU A 189 -10.46 2.91 -1.10
N CYS A 190 -10.42 2.69 0.21
CA CYS A 190 -9.20 2.60 1.00
C CYS A 190 -8.27 1.49 0.49
N LEU A 191 -8.84 0.37 0.04
CA LEU A 191 -8.09 -0.77 -0.45
C LEU A 191 -7.65 -0.59 -1.89
N ASP A 192 -8.53 -0.11 -2.78
CA ASP A 192 -8.17 0.15 -4.16
C ASP A 192 -7.05 1.19 -4.25
N TYR A 193 -7.22 2.35 -3.63
CA TYR A 193 -6.18 3.39 -3.60
C TYR A 193 -4.95 2.95 -2.79
N GLY A 194 -5.14 2.21 -1.70
CA GLY A 194 -4.06 1.65 -0.89
C GLY A 194 -3.17 0.67 -1.67
N LEU A 195 -3.77 -0.17 -2.52
CA LEU A 195 -3.07 -1.11 -3.38
C LEU A 195 -2.37 -0.40 -4.54
N ARG A 196 -3.02 0.58 -5.18
CA ARG A 196 -2.39 1.39 -6.24
C ARG A 196 -1.19 2.16 -5.71
N MET A 197 -1.29 2.78 -4.52
CA MET A 197 -0.15 3.42 -3.84
C MET A 197 0.98 2.43 -3.52
N LEU A 198 0.64 1.19 -3.19
CA LEU A 198 1.62 0.14 -2.85
C LEU A 198 2.34 -0.43 -4.08
N HIS A 199 1.69 -0.38 -5.25
CA HIS A 199 2.10 -1.08 -6.45
C HIS A 199 3.53 -0.78 -6.97
N PRO A 200 4.00 0.48 -6.98
CA PRO A 200 5.38 0.79 -7.36
C PRO A 200 6.44 0.09 -6.48
N PHE A 201 6.07 -0.28 -5.25
CA PHE A 201 6.96 -0.88 -4.26
C PHE A 201 6.82 -2.40 -4.17
N MET A 202 5.59 -2.93 -4.29
CA MET A 202 5.28 -4.36 -4.18
C MET A 202 4.40 -4.84 -5.34
N PRO A 203 4.92 -4.91 -6.57
CA PRO A 203 4.12 -5.18 -7.76
C PRO A 203 3.37 -6.51 -7.72
N PHE A 204 3.96 -7.58 -7.17
CA PHE A 204 3.33 -8.91 -7.24
C PHE A 204 2.17 -9.07 -6.24
N VAL A 205 2.38 -8.66 -4.99
CA VAL A 205 1.38 -8.72 -3.92
C VAL A 205 0.21 -7.79 -4.21
N SER A 206 0.49 -6.57 -4.67
CA SER A 206 -0.56 -5.61 -4.99
C SER A 206 -1.39 -6.05 -6.20
N GLU A 207 -0.76 -6.62 -7.24
CA GLU A 207 -1.46 -7.21 -8.39
C GLU A 207 -2.37 -8.37 -7.95
N GLU A 208 -1.82 -9.35 -7.23
CA GLU A 208 -2.56 -10.51 -6.71
C GLU A 208 -3.78 -10.08 -5.89
N LEU A 209 -3.63 -9.03 -5.07
CA LEU A 209 -4.69 -8.55 -4.20
C LEU A 209 -5.72 -7.69 -4.90
N TRP A 210 -5.30 -6.88 -5.87
CA TRP A 210 -6.19 -5.99 -6.60
C TRP A 210 -7.23 -6.77 -7.43
N HIS A 211 -6.82 -7.87 -8.07
CA HIS A 211 -7.73 -8.77 -8.80
C HIS A 211 -8.76 -9.49 -7.92
N ARG A 212 -8.63 -9.44 -6.58
CA ARG A 212 -9.57 -10.07 -5.65
C ARG A 212 -10.75 -9.17 -5.25
N PHE A 213 -10.79 -7.93 -5.74
CA PHE A 213 -11.85 -6.96 -5.45
C PHE A 213 -12.85 -6.84 -6.60
N PRO A 214 -14.11 -6.48 -6.29
CA PRO A 214 -15.06 -6.10 -7.32
C PRO A 214 -14.67 -4.78 -7.99
N SER A 215 -15.08 -4.62 -9.23
CA SER A 215 -14.97 -3.41 -10.04
C SER A 215 -16.16 -2.48 -9.77
N LEU A 216 -16.05 -1.20 -10.13
CA LEU A 216 -17.16 -0.24 -10.09
C LEU A 216 -18.33 -0.69 -10.96
N GLU A 217 -19.54 -0.26 -10.61
CA GLU A 217 -20.73 -0.50 -11.43
C GLU A 217 -20.53 0.00 -12.86
N GLY A 218 -20.76 -0.85 -13.85
CA GLY A 218 -20.67 -0.48 -15.26
C GLY A 218 -19.24 -0.21 -15.79
N VAL A 219 -18.20 -0.37 -14.97
CA VAL A 219 -16.81 -0.12 -15.37
C VAL A 219 -16.05 -1.44 -15.49
N GLU A 220 -15.54 -1.72 -16.70
CA GLU A 220 -14.57 -2.79 -16.88
C GLU A 220 -13.25 -2.41 -16.19
N ARG A 221 -12.77 -3.30 -15.33
CA ARG A 221 -11.50 -3.13 -14.64
C ARG A 221 -10.36 -3.38 -15.61
N ASN A 222 -9.32 -2.57 -15.51
CA ASN A 222 -8.11 -2.78 -16.30
C ASN A 222 -7.55 -4.19 -16.10
N GLU A 223 -6.92 -4.74 -17.13
CA GLU A 223 -6.31 -6.08 -17.07
C GLU A 223 -5.23 -6.19 -15.99
N SER A 224 -4.57 -5.07 -15.65
CA SER A 224 -3.58 -5.01 -14.59
C SER A 224 -3.68 -3.70 -13.81
N ILE A 225 -3.31 -3.76 -12.53
CA ILE A 225 -3.15 -2.56 -11.70
C ILE A 225 -2.03 -1.65 -12.24
N MET A 226 -1.04 -2.19 -12.98
CA MET A 226 0.03 -1.42 -13.64
C MET A 226 -0.52 -0.39 -14.64
N THR A 227 -1.62 -0.71 -15.31
CA THR A 227 -2.26 0.15 -16.32
C THR A 227 -3.38 1.00 -15.73
N SER A 228 -3.57 0.96 -14.41
CA SER A 228 -4.57 1.77 -13.72
C SER A 228 -4.01 3.13 -13.33
N ASP A 229 -4.87 4.15 -13.38
CA ASP A 229 -4.49 5.50 -12.96
C ASP A 229 -3.97 5.50 -11.51
N TYR A 230 -2.82 6.15 -11.33
CA TYR A 230 -2.22 6.31 -10.02
C TYR A 230 -3.03 7.33 -9.19
N PRO A 231 -3.19 7.12 -7.87
CA PRO A 231 -3.90 8.04 -6.99
C PRO A 231 -3.40 9.48 -7.09
N SER A 232 -4.33 10.41 -7.31
CA SER A 232 -4.07 11.84 -7.29
C SER A 232 -4.62 12.47 -6.01
N PRO A 233 -3.89 13.43 -5.40
CA PRO A 233 -4.41 14.17 -4.25
C PRO A 233 -5.70 14.91 -4.59
N VAL A 234 -6.63 14.93 -3.63
CA VAL A 234 -7.83 15.77 -3.71
C VAL A 234 -7.56 17.06 -2.93
N GLU A 235 -7.68 18.21 -3.59
CA GLU A 235 -7.59 19.50 -2.92
C GLU A 235 -8.84 19.73 -2.05
N VAL A 236 -8.63 20.12 -0.79
CA VAL A 236 -9.70 20.48 0.14
C VAL A 236 -9.53 21.94 0.51
N THR A 237 -10.37 22.81 -0.05
CA THR A 237 -10.32 24.25 0.19
C THR A 237 -11.17 24.59 1.41
N PHE A 238 -10.54 25.02 2.51
CA PHE A 238 -11.24 25.52 3.69
C PHE A 238 -11.62 26.99 3.48
N GLY A 239 -12.90 27.25 3.17
CA GLY A 239 -13.48 28.59 3.28
C GLY A 239 -13.75 28.93 4.75
N LEU A 240 -13.54 30.19 5.13
CA LEU A 240 -13.78 30.74 6.48
C LEU A 240 -15.28 30.71 6.84
N THR A 241 -15.82 29.53 7.15
CA THR A 241 -16.94 29.25 8.05
C THR A 241 -17.07 27.74 8.12
N GLU A 242 -17.08 27.21 9.34
CA GLU A 242 -17.09 25.79 9.69
C GLU A 242 -18.01 24.94 8.80
N THR A 243 -17.44 24.20 7.85
CA THR A 243 -18.02 22.98 7.26
C THR A 243 -16.97 22.30 6.36
N LEU A 244 -16.63 21.06 6.69
CA LEU A 244 -15.88 20.15 5.82
C LEU A 244 -16.80 19.72 4.67
N ALA A 245 -16.90 20.54 3.62
CA ALA A 245 -17.65 20.19 2.43
C ALA A 245 -16.67 19.71 1.34
N ILE A 246 -16.54 18.39 1.17
CA ILE A 246 -16.07 17.82 -0.09
C ILE A 246 -17.23 18.04 -1.08
N LYS A 247 -17.20 19.14 -1.83
CA LYS A 247 -18.25 19.46 -2.80
C LYS A 247 -17.99 18.67 -4.08
N SER A 248 -18.71 17.55 -4.20
CA SER A 248 -18.97 16.74 -5.41
C SER A 248 -17.78 16.39 -6.30
N SER A 249 -17.42 15.10 -6.32
CA SER A 249 -16.65 14.48 -7.41
C SER A 249 -17.53 14.41 -8.66
N SER A 250 -17.35 15.32 -9.62
CA SER A 250 -17.79 15.10 -11.00
C SER A 250 -16.66 14.45 -11.79
N TYR A 251 -16.91 13.23 -12.26
CA TYR A 251 -16.00 12.51 -13.14
C TYR A 251 -16.08 13.10 -14.54
N SER A 252 -14.95 13.47 -15.13
CA SER A 252 -14.89 13.71 -16.57
C SER A 252 -13.65 13.05 -17.17
N TYR A 253 -13.86 12.38 -18.29
CA TYR A 253 -12.80 11.80 -19.09
C TYR A 253 -12.34 12.82 -20.13
N TYR A 254 -11.05 13.17 -20.12
CA TYR A 254 -10.41 13.89 -21.21
C TYR A 254 -9.18 13.10 -21.66
N ASN A 255 -9.12 12.74 -22.95
CA ASN A 255 -8.06 11.89 -23.54
C ASN A 255 -7.78 10.58 -22.77
N ASN A 256 -8.82 9.84 -22.38
CA ASN A 256 -8.70 8.57 -21.61
C ASN A 256 -7.90 8.68 -20.31
N THR A 257 -7.75 9.89 -19.76
CA THR A 257 -7.15 10.12 -18.45
C THR A 257 -8.25 10.64 -17.53
N LEU A 258 -8.41 10.05 -16.34
CA LEU A 258 -9.34 10.57 -15.34
C LEU A 258 -8.86 11.94 -14.87
N GLN A 259 -9.54 13.01 -15.28
CA GLN A 259 -9.28 14.36 -14.82
C GLN A 259 -10.21 14.65 -13.64
N VAL A 260 -9.62 14.82 -12.45
CA VAL A 260 -10.34 15.30 -11.27
C VAL A 260 -10.43 16.82 -11.37
N GLN A 261 -11.52 17.32 -11.95
CA GLN A 261 -11.81 18.75 -12.04
C GLN A 261 -12.80 19.14 -10.93
N ILE A 262 -12.35 20.00 -10.01
CA ILE A 262 -13.18 20.61 -8.97
C ILE A 262 -13.66 21.96 -9.52
N GLU A 263 -14.87 22.01 -10.09
CA GLU A 263 -15.46 23.25 -10.60
C GLU A 263 -16.26 23.99 -9.52
N VAL A 264 -15.96 25.30 -9.36
CA VAL A 264 -16.59 26.20 -8.39
C VAL A 264 -17.73 26.95 -9.05
N VAL A 265 -18.98 26.57 -8.75
CA VAL A 265 -20.15 27.37 -9.17
C VAL A 265 -20.31 28.58 -8.24
N ASN A 266 -20.11 29.76 -8.80
CA ASN A 266 -20.27 31.04 -8.13
C ASN A 266 -21.76 31.45 -8.16
N MET A 267 -22.49 31.26 -7.05
CA MET A 267 -23.88 31.73 -6.95
C MET A 267 -23.95 33.14 -6.33
N ASN A 268 -23.62 34.15 -7.14
CA ASN A 268 -24.13 35.51 -6.94
C ASN A 268 -25.56 35.59 -7.51
N SER A 269 -26.54 34.98 -6.85
CA SER A 269 -27.96 35.27 -7.13
C SER A 269 -28.89 34.73 -6.04
N PHE A 270 -28.83 35.28 -4.84
CA PHE A 270 -30.04 35.41 -4.01
C PHE A 270 -30.00 36.77 -3.33
N GLN A 271 -30.76 37.70 -3.92
CA GLN A 271 -31.12 38.97 -3.29
C GLN A 271 -32.02 38.68 -2.09
N PHE A 272 -31.75 39.34 -0.99
CA PHE A 272 -32.60 39.41 0.18
C PHE A 272 -33.87 40.21 -0.14
N ASP A 273 -35.03 39.67 0.22
CA ASP A 273 -36.14 40.43 0.82
C ASP A 273 -36.36 39.87 2.24
#